data_AF-A0A356PB55-F1
#
_entry.id   AF-A0A356PB55-F1
#
_cell.length_a   1.000
_cell.length_b   1.000
_cell.length_c   1.000
_cell.angle_alpha   90.00
_cell.angle_beta   90.00
_cell.angle_gamma   90.00
#
_symmetry.space_group_name_H-M   'P 1'
#
loop_
_entity.id
_entity.type
_entity.pdbx_description
1 polymer ?
#
loop_
_entity_poly.entity_id
_entity_poly.type
_entity_poly.pdbx_seq_one_letter_code
_entity_poly.pdbx_strand_id
1 'polypeptide(L)'
;MSQQYTLFFEEIDKKDLPLVGGKGANLGELTKAGFPVPRGFCVTTGAYQAFLTHNLLVDFISQAIKDATLDNISSIGDKIRSRLRLSQIPQQVEQEIISAIDQAGSFNYYAVRSSATAEDLPFASFAGQQDTYLNIIG
;
A
#
# COMPACT_ATOMS: atom_id res chain seq x y z
N MET A 1 0.50 21.07 5.27
CA MET A 1 -0.33 20.01 5.87
C MET A 1 0.61 18.85 6.16
N SER A 2 0.61 18.31 7.38
CA SER A 2 1.38 17.10 7.70
C SER A 2 0.92 15.97 6.80
N GLN A 3 1.86 15.27 6.17
CA GLN A 3 1.54 14.12 5.31
C GLN A 3 1.10 12.96 6.21
N GLN A 4 -0.10 12.43 5.98
CA GLN A 4 -0.67 11.34 6.77
C GLN A 4 -0.43 10.00 6.05
N TYR A 5 0.26 9.08 6.72
CA TYR A 5 0.70 7.81 6.16
C TYR A 5 -0.28 6.66 6.41
N THR A 6 -1.25 6.85 7.30
CA THR A 6 -2.31 5.88 7.62
C THR A 6 -3.69 6.55 7.68
N LEU A 7 -4.72 5.85 7.20
CA LEU A 7 -6.11 6.30 7.29
C LEU A 7 -7.01 5.14 7.71
N PHE A 8 -7.78 5.31 8.79
CA PHE A 8 -8.78 4.34 9.23
C PHE A 8 -9.98 4.31 8.28
N PHE A 9 -10.66 3.16 8.18
CA PHE A 9 -11.81 3.02 7.29
C PHE A 9 -12.93 4.03 7.60
N GLU A 10 -13.08 4.42 8.86
CA GLU A 10 -14.03 5.43 9.33
C GLU A 10 -13.72 6.84 8.78
N GLU A 11 -12.45 7.11 8.43
CA GLU A 11 -11.99 8.40 7.90
C GLU A 11 -12.13 8.47 6.37
N ILE A 12 -12.00 7.34 5.68
CA ILE A 12 -11.91 7.23 4.21
C ILE A 12 -13.26 7.41 3.52
N ASP A 13 -13.33 8.22 2.46
CA ASP A 13 -14.42 8.23 1.47
C ASP A 13 -13.93 8.00 0.03
N LYS A 14 -14.85 7.91 -0.92
CA LYS A 14 -14.54 7.70 -2.36
C LYS A 14 -13.55 8.70 -2.96
N LYS A 15 -13.39 9.91 -2.39
CA LYS A 15 -12.43 10.92 -2.86
C LYS A 15 -11.00 10.54 -2.52
N ASP A 16 -10.79 9.66 -1.54
CA ASP A 16 -9.48 9.20 -1.10
C ASP A 16 -8.92 8.06 -1.95
N LEU A 17 -9.59 7.67 -3.04
CA LEU A 17 -9.09 6.66 -4.00
C LEU A 17 -7.62 6.90 -4.42
N PRO A 18 -7.15 8.13 -4.70
CA PRO A 18 -5.73 8.37 -5.01
C PRO A 18 -4.77 8.08 -3.84
N LEU A 19 -5.28 8.09 -2.60
CA LEU A 19 -4.51 7.87 -1.37
C LEU A 19 -4.53 6.41 -0.91
N VAL A 20 -5.65 5.70 -1.07
CA VAL A 20 -5.85 4.35 -0.50
C VAL A 20 -6.19 3.27 -1.52
N GLY A 21 -6.32 3.63 -2.79
CA GLY A 21 -6.72 2.73 -3.87
C GLY A 21 -8.18 2.30 -3.82
N GLY A 22 -8.57 1.50 -4.82
CA GLY A 22 -9.97 1.09 -5.01
C GLY A 22 -10.57 0.29 -3.86
N LYS A 23 -9.84 -0.72 -3.37
CA LYS A 23 -10.29 -1.55 -2.25
C LYS A 23 -10.42 -0.75 -0.96
N GLY A 24 -9.44 0.09 -0.66
CA GLY A 24 -9.45 0.95 0.52
C GLY A 24 -10.62 1.92 0.51
N ALA A 25 -10.85 2.60 -0.62
CA ALA A 25 -11.97 3.52 -0.79
C ALA A 25 -13.33 2.80 -0.62
N ASN A 26 -13.49 1.62 -1.22
CA ASN A 26 -14.73 0.83 -1.08
C ASN A 26 -14.95 0.35 0.38
N LEU A 27 -13.89 -0.03 1.11
CA LEU A 27 -14.00 -0.38 2.53
C LEU A 27 -14.41 0.82 3.39
N GLY A 28 -13.94 2.03 3.06
CA GLY A 28 -14.37 3.26 3.72
C GLY A 28 -15.86 3.56 3.49
N GLU A 29 -16.31 3.48 2.23
CA GLU A 29 -17.73 3.67 1.89
C GLU A 29 -18.64 2.64 2.59
N LEU A 30 -18.25 1.36 2.63
CA LEU A 30 -19.01 0.31 3.33
C LEU A 30 -19.07 0.56 4.83
N THR A 31 -17.95 0.98 5.44
CA THR A 31 -17.88 1.33 6.86
C THR A 31 -18.82 2.49 7.18
N LYS A 32 -18.78 3.57 6.38
CA LYS A 32 -19.65 4.75 6.54
C LYS A 32 -21.13 4.44 6.29
N ALA A 33 -21.43 3.47 5.42
CA ALA A 33 -22.78 2.99 5.18
C ALA A 33 -23.30 2.04 6.29
N GLY A 34 -22.50 1.74 7.32
CA GLY A 34 -22.92 0.93 8.46
C GLY A 34 -22.90 -0.59 8.21
N PHE A 35 -22.25 -1.06 7.14
CA PHE A 35 -22.02 -2.48 6.94
C PHE A 35 -21.01 -3.03 7.95
N PRO A 36 -21.09 -4.32 8.30
CA PRO A 36 -20.17 -4.94 9.27
C PRO A 36 -18.77 -5.17 8.64
N VAL A 37 -18.02 -4.08 8.47
CA VAL A 37 -16.63 -4.12 8.02
C VAL A 37 -15.71 -4.32 9.24
N PRO A 38 -14.78 -5.30 9.22
CA PRO A 38 -13.78 -5.41 10.26
C PRO A 38 -12.97 -4.13 10.40
N ARG A 39 -12.70 -3.69 11.64
CA ARG A 39 -11.87 -2.51 11.90
C ARG A 39 -10.50 -2.67 11.23
N GLY A 40 -10.01 -1.59 10.65
CA GLY A 40 -8.75 -1.58 9.94
C GLY A 40 -8.43 -0.21 9.37
N PHE A 41 -7.28 -0.11 8.73
CA PHE A 41 -6.77 1.11 8.14
C PHE A 41 -6.00 0.80 6.85
N CYS A 42 -5.78 1.84 6.05
CA CYS A 42 -4.94 1.79 4.86
C CYS A 42 -3.60 2.46 5.13
N VAL A 43 -2.52 1.86 4.65
CA VAL A 43 -1.24 2.54 4.47
C VAL A 43 -1.32 3.33 3.16
N THR A 44 -1.17 4.65 3.23
CA THR A 44 -1.47 5.54 2.09
C THR A 44 -0.39 5.50 1.01
N THR A 45 -0.72 5.96 -0.19
CA THR A 45 0.28 6.18 -1.26
C THR A 45 1.34 7.20 -0.87
N GLY A 46 1.05 8.09 0.09
CA GLY A 46 2.04 8.97 0.70
C GLY A 46 3.15 8.20 1.42
N ALA A 47 2.81 7.11 2.12
CA ALA A 47 3.80 6.25 2.79
C ALA A 47 4.72 5.56 1.77
N TYR A 48 4.13 5.08 0.67
CA TYR A 48 4.88 4.49 -0.44
C TYR A 48 5.82 5.52 -1.09
N GLN A 49 5.35 6.75 -1.34
CA GLN A 49 6.18 7.81 -1.91
C GLN A 49 7.33 8.22 -0.98
N ALA A 50 7.06 8.33 0.32
CA ALA A 50 8.10 8.60 1.33
C ALA A 50 9.15 7.47 1.36
N PHE A 51 8.72 6.21 1.32
CA PHE A 51 9.60 5.05 1.25
C PHE A 51 10.49 5.07 0.00
N LEU A 52 9.92 5.34 -1.19
CA LEU A 52 10.68 5.43 -2.43
C LEU A 52 11.71 6.57 -2.40
N THR A 53 11.32 7.72 -1.87
CA THR A 53 12.16 8.93 -1.82
C THR A 53 13.32 8.75 -0.85
N HIS A 54 13.04 8.25 0.36
CA HIS A 54 14.04 8.01 1.40
C HIS A 54 15.16 7.06 0.93
N ASN A 55 14.82 6.09 0.08
CA ASN A 55 15.74 5.07 -0.38
C ASN A 55 16.33 5.33 -1.78
N LEU A 56 16.07 6.51 -2.38
CA LEU A 56 16.48 6.88 -3.75
C LEU A 56 16.04 5.84 -4.80
N LEU A 57 14.86 5.25 -4.61
CA LEU A 57 14.37 4.14 -5.43
C LEU A 57 13.77 4.59 -6.75
N VAL A 58 13.25 5.83 -6.83
CA VAL A 58 12.62 6.35 -8.06
C VAL A 58 13.62 6.35 -9.22
N ASP A 59 14.81 6.91 -9.00
CA ASP A 59 15.86 6.97 -10.03
C ASP A 59 16.40 5.59 -10.35
N PHE A 60 16.61 4.75 -9.33
CA PHE A 60 17.06 3.37 -9.51
C PHE A 60 16.08 2.55 -10.36
N ILE A 61 14.79 2.58 -10.05
CA ILE A 61 13.75 1.87 -10.79
C ILE A 61 13.69 2.41 -12.22
N SER A 62 13.63 3.74 -12.37
CA SER A 62 13.55 4.39 -13.68
C SER A 62 14.74 4.03 -14.57
N GLN A 63 15.95 3.94 -14.02
CA GLN A 63 17.13 3.48 -14.76
C GLN A 63 17.06 1.99 -15.09
N ALA A 64 16.65 1.16 -14.13
CA ALA A 64 16.57 -0.29 -14.32
C ALA A 64 15.59 -0.69 -15.43
N ILE A 65 14.47 0.02 -15.57
CA ILE A 65 13.43 -0.31 -16.56
C ILE A 65 13.69 0.28 -17.95
N LYS A 66 14.63 1.22 -18.13
CA LYS A 66 14.91 1.86 -19.42
C LYS A 66 15.30 0.86 -20.51
N ASP A 67 16.08 -0.14 -20.15
CA ASP A 67 16.60 -1.15 -21.08
C ASP A 67 15.85 -2.49 -20.94
N ALA A 68 14.62 -2.45 -20.42
CA ALA A 68 13.82 -3.65 -20.20
C ALA A 68 13.32 -4.23 -21.53
N THR A 69 13.60 -5.51 -21.75
CA THR A 69 13.17 -6.33 -22.88
C THR A 69 12.49 -7.59 -22.36
N LEU A 70 11.80 -8.32 -23.22
CA LEU A 70 11.16 -9.59 -22.84
C LEU A 70 12.16 -10.62 -22.28
N ASP A 71 13.41 -10.59 -22.73
CA ASP A 71 14.45 -11.54 -22.31
C ASP A 71 15.02 -11.23 -20.92
N ASN A 72 15.00 -9.96 -20.50
CA ASN A 72 15.64 -9.53 -19.26
C ASN A 72 14.65 -9.03 -18.18
N ILE A 73 13.36 -8.89 -18.51
CA ILE A 73 12.35 -8.30 -17.60
C ILE A 73 12.23 -9.06 -16.27
N SER A 74 12.37 -10.40 -16.29
CA SER A 74 12.33 -11.19 -15.06
C SER A 74 13.49 -10.82 -14.13
N SER A 75 14.70 -10.75 -14.68
CA SER A 75 15.92 -10.40 -13.94
C SER A 75 15.87 -8.95 -13.41
N ILE A 76 15.38 -8.01 -14.22
CA ILE A 76 15.14 -6.62 -13.80
C ILE A 76 14.12 -6.58 -12.65
N GLY A 77 13.02 -7.33 -12.78
CA GLY A 77 12.00 -7.45 -11.73
C GLY A 77 12.56 -7.99 -10.42
N ASP A 78 13.40 -9.03 -10.48
CA ASP A 78 14.08 -9.60 -9.31
C ASP A 78 15.04 -8.60 -8.65
N LYS A 79 15.81 -7.86 -9.46
CA LYS A 79 16.71 -6.82 -8.99
C LYS A 79 15.94 -5.70 -8.26
N ILE A 80 14.81 -5.26 -8.83
CA ILE A 80 13.95 -4.24 -8.22
C ILE A 80 13.33 -4.76 -6.92
N ARG A 81 12.71 -5.94 -6.93
CA ARG A 81 12.12 -6.56 -5.73
C ARG A 81 13.14 -6.75 -4.62
N SER A 82 14.35 -7.20 -4.95
CA SER A 82 15.43 -7.39 -3.98
C SER A 82 15.84 -6.06 -3.36
N ARG A 83 15.98 -5.00 -4.18
CA ARG A 83 16.30 -3.67 -3.67
C ARG A 83 15.21 -3.11 -2.77
N LEU A 84 13.93 -3.29 -3.13
CA LEU A 84 12.79 -2.88 -2.30
C LEU A 84 12.79 -3.60 -0.93
N ARG A 85 13.05 -4.91 -0.90
CA ARG A 85 13.08 -5.69 0.35
C ARG A 85 14.21 -5.31 1.30
N LEU A 86 15.33 -4.81 0.77
CA LEU A 86 16.49 -4.38 1.56
C LEU A 86 16.45 -2.90 1.97
N SER A 87 15.45 -2.16 1.49
CA SER A 87 15.27 -0.74 1.78
C SER A 87 14.61 -0.52 3.14
N GLN A 88 14.94 0.61 3.78
CA GLN A 88 14.45 0.93 5.12
C GLN A 88 13.13 1.70 5.04
N ILE A 89 12.18 1.35 5.90
CA ILE A 89 10.96 2.15 6.09
C ILE A 89 11.36 3.45 6.80
N PRO A 90 10.97 4.65 6.29
CA PRO A 90 11.26 5.90 6.98
C PRO A 90 10.65 5.90 8.38
N GLN A 91 11.41 6.36 9.38
CA GLN A 91 11.00 6.31 10.80
C GLN A 91 9.60 6.90 11.05
N GLN A 92 9.24 8.00 10.40
CA GLN A 92 7.92 8.62 10.55
C GLN A 92 6.78 7.72 10.04
N VAL A 93 7.01 7.02 8.92
CA VAL A 93 6.04 6.08 8.35
C VAL A 93 5.88 4.86 9.27
N GLU A 94 7.00 4.33 9.75
CA GLU A 94 7.01 3.20 10.69
C GLU A 94 6.24 3.54 11.97
N GLN A 95 6.52 4.69 12.58
CA GLN A 95 5.84 5.14 13.79
C GLN A 95 4.33 5.29 13.60
N GLU A 96 3.91 5.83 12.47
CA GLU A 96 2.48 6.02 12.20
C GLU A 96 1.76 4.68 11.98
N ILE A 97 2.41 3.73 11.29
CA ILE A 97 1.86 2.37 11.11
C ILE A 97 1.75 1.64 12.46
N ILE A 98 2.77 1.71 13.31
CA ILE A 98 2.73 1.09 14.64
C ILE A 98 1.60 1.70 15.48
N SER A 99 1.48 3.03 15.49
CA SER A 99 0.39 3.71 16.18
C SER A 99 -0.99 3.30 15.66
N ALA A 100 -1.14 3.10 14.34
CA ALA A 100 -2.39 2.63 13.75
C ALA A 100 -2.71 1.17 14.14
N ILE A 101 -1.70 0.30 14.19
CA ILE A 101 -1.83 -1.08 14.71
C ILE A 101 -2.29 -1.05 16.17
N ASP A 102 -1.66 -0.24 17.02
CA ASP A 102 -2.02 -0.14 18.44
C ASP A 102 -3.47 0.33 18.65
N GLN A 103 -3.93 1.29 17.85
CA GLN A 103 -5.31 1.78 17.89
C GLN A 103 -6.34 0.76 17.33
N ALA A 104 -5.92 -0.06 16.37
CA ALA A 104 -6.73 -1.15 15.81
C ALA A 104 -6.75 -2.39 16.75
N GLY A 105 -5.70 -2.58 17.54
CA GLY A 105 -5.52 -3.62 18.55
C GLY A 105 -4.34 -4.56 18.26
N SER A 106 -3.19 -4.33 18.90
CA SER A 106 -1.88 -4.99 18.67
C SER A 106 -1.80 -6.50 18.97
N PHE A 107 -2.91 -7.13 19.36
CA PHE A 107 -2.98 -8.58 19.56
C PHE A 107 -3.95 -9.24 18.59
N ASN A 108 -4.44 -8.49 17.61
CA ASN A 108 -5.33 -8.99 16.58
C ASN A 108 -4.54 -9.66 15.45
N TYR A 109 -5.26 -10.51 14.71
CA TYR A 109 -4.78 -11.03 13.44
C TYR A 109 -5.22 -10.11 12.31
N TYR A 110 -4.26 -9.72 11.47
CA TYR A 110 -4.46 -8.83 10.34
C TYR A 110 -4.40 -9.57 9.01
N ALA A 111 -5.18 -9.07 8.04
CA ALA A 111 -5.03 -9.38 6.64
C ALA A 111 -4.36 -8.19 5.94
N VAL A 112 -3.12 -8.37 5.48
CA VAL A 112 -2.37 -7.36 4.73
C VAL A 112 -2.68 -7.55 3.25
N ARG A 113 -3.42 -6.60 2.68
CA ARG A 113 -3.93 -6.65 1.31
C ARG A 113 -3.48 -5.41 0.55
N SER A 114 -2.96 -5.62 -0.65
CA SER A 114 -2.70 -4.52 -1.58
C SER A 114 -4.00 -3.89 -2.08
N SER A 115 -3.99 -2.57 -2.21
CA SER A 115 -5.06 -1.78 -2.79
C SER A 115 -4.44 -0.82 -3.81
N ALA A 116 -4.47 -1.18 -5.09
CA ALA A 116 -3.89 -0.35 -6.14
C ALA A 116 -4.84 0.78 -6.53
N THR A 117 -4.28 1.93 -6.92
CA THR A 117 -5.05 3.11 -7.37
C THR A 117 -5.68 2.94 -8.75
N ALA A 118 -5.16 2.00 -9.55
CA ALA A 118 -5.61 1.74 -10.92
C ALA A 118 -6.48 0.48 -11.07
N GLU A 119 -6.83 -0.21 -9.97
CA GLU A 119 -7.58 -1.48 -10.01
C GLU A 119 -9.02 -1.32 -10.47
N ASP A 120 -9.59 -0.11 -10.32
CA ASP A 120 -10.97 0.22 -10.69
C ASP A 120 -11.04 1.07 -11.98
N LEU A 121 -9.99 1.12 -12.79
CA LEU A 121 -10.10 1.74 -14.12
C LEU A 121 -10.98 0.85 -15.03
N PRO A 122 -11.94 1.41 -15.78
CA PRO A 122 -12.89 0.64 -16.59
C PRO A 122 -12.25 -0.33 -17.61
N PHE A 123 -10.96 -0.14 -17.90
CA PHE A 123 -10.20 -0.86 -18.91
C PHE A 123 -9.07 -1.74 -18.34
N ALA A 124 -8.91 -1.83 -17.00
CA ALA A 124 -7.83 -2.60 -16.40
C ALA A 124 -8.30 -3.33 -15.14
N SER A 125 -8.38 -4.67 -15.22
CA SER A 125 -8.55 -5.53 -14.06
C SER A 125 -7.23 -6.24 -13.77
N PHE A 126 -6.68 -6.05 -12.57
CA PHE A 126 -5.46 -6.69 -12.11
C PHE A 126 -5.74 -7.89 -11.19
N ALA A 127 -6.87 -8.57 -11.43
CA ALA A 127 -7.30 -9.71 -10.62
C ALA A 127 -6.23 -10.81 -10.58
N GLY A 128 -5.84 -11.23 -9.37
CA GLY A 128 -4.86 -12.29 -9.15
C GLY A 128 -3.39 -11.90 -9.29
N GLN A 129 -3.07 -10.63 -9.57
CA GLN A 129 -1.66 -10.18 -9.67
C GLN A 129 -1.08 -9.67 -8.35
N GLN A 130 -1.90 -9.50 -7.32
CA GLN A 130 -1.48 -8.84 -6.10
C GLN A 130 -1.40 -9.81 -4.92
N ASP A 131 -0.34 -9.69 -4.12
CA ASP A 131 -0.14 -10.51 -2.94
C ASP A 131 -1.16 -10.16 -1.84
N THR A 132 -1.59 -11.19 -1.10
CA THR A 132 -2.37 -11.03 0.12
C THR A 132 -1.78 -11.94 1.18
N TYR A 133 -1.54 -11.37 2.35
CA TYR A 133 -1.00 -12.09 3.51
C TYR A 133 -2.08 -12.13 4.59
N LEU A 134 -2.44 -13.33 5.03
CA LEU A 134 -3.47 -13.55 6.04
C LEU A 134 -2.82 -13.99 7.35
N ASN A 135 -3.53 -13.77 8.46
CA ASN A 135 -3.14 -14.22 9.79
C ASN A 135 -1.80 -13.64 10.26
N ILE A 136 -1.53 -12.39 9.91
CA ILE A 136 -0.34 -11.66 10.36
C ILE A 136 -0.60 -11.13 11.78
N ILE A 137 0.33 -11.37 12.69
CA ILE A 137 0.30 -10.85 14.06
C ILE A 137 1.18 -9.60 14.08
N GLY A 138 0.67 -8.53 14.67
CA GLY A 138 1.38 -7.26 14.83
C GLY A 138 0.79 -6.46 15.96
#